data_AF-A0A0D2NWE8-F1
#
_entry.id   AF-A0A0D2NWE8-F1
#
_cell.length_a   1.000
_cell.length_b   1.000
_cell.length_c   1.000
_cell.angle_alpha   90.00
_cell.angle_beta   90.00
_cell.angle_gamma   90.00
#
_symmetry.space_group_name_H-M   'P 1'
#
loop_
_entity.id
_entity.type
_entity.pdbx_description
1 polymer ?
#
loop_
_entity_poly.entity_id
_entity_poly.type
_entity_poly.pdbx_seq_one_letter_code
_entity_poly.pdbx_strand_id
1 'polypeptide(L)'
;NYTGGPARALSPVYLTLGNLPKNIRRKPSRQGQILLGYLPTTKLDLPTTKLDHVTNIESRRRSMANLFHACMKHMLSPLEQAGQDGVILVSGDGAARVCFPILASYVGDYPEQVLVTLTKSGRCPICPAPQEK
;
A
#
# COMPACT_ATOMS: atom_id res chain seq x y z
N ASN A 1 -12.45 -10.88 2.07
CA ASN A 1 -13.33 -11.74 1.25
C ASN A 1 -12.90 -11.68 -0.20
N TYR A 2 -11.92 -12.50 -0.57
CA TYR A 2 -11.55 -12.75 -1.95
C TYR A 2 -12.53 -13.78 -2.54
N THR A 3 -13.69 -13.32 -3.02
CA THR A 3 -14.62 -14.16 -3.80
C THR A 3 -14.18 -14.18 -5.27
N GLY A 4 -14.06 -15.39 -5.82
CA GLY A 4 -13.48 -15.68 -7.12
C GLY A 4 -14.30 -15.18 -8.32
N GLY A 5 -13.78 -14.16 -9.00
CA GLY A 5 -14.05 -13.87 -10.41
C GLY A 5 -12.84 -14.24 -11.29
N PRO A 6 -13.03 -14.40 -12.61
CA PRO A 6 -12.02 -14.93 -13.51
C PRO A 6 -10.77 -14.04 -13.61
N ALA A 7 -9.65 -14.71 -13.88
CA ALA A 7 -8.28 -14.24 -13.90
C ALA A 7 -8.05 -12.87 -14.58
N ARG A 8 -7.57 -11.90 -13.78
CA ARG A 8 -6.59 -10.81 -14.07
C ARG A 8 -6.77 -9.69 -13.03
N ALA A 9 -6.59 -10.01 -11.75
CA ALA A 9 -6.82 -9.05 -10.68
C ALA A 9 -5.56 -8.19 -10.44
N LEU A 10 -5.61 -6.94 -10.92
CA LEU A 10 -4.72 -5.88 -10.46
C LEU A 10 -5.17 -5.42 -9.07
N SER A 11 -4.24 -5.27 -8.12
CA SER A 11 -4.55 -4.81 -6.76
C SER A 11 -4.41 -3.29 -6.68
N PRO A 12 -5.50 -2.52 -6.52
CA PRO A 12 -5.42 -1.06 -6.45
C PRO A 12 -4.79 -0.59 -5.13
N VAL A 13 -4.03 0.50 -5.20
CA VAL A 13 -3.48 1.21 -4.04
C VAL A 13 -4.17 2.56 -3.94
N TYR A 14 -4.88 2.76 -2.83
CA TYR A 14 -5.54 4.02 -2.52
C TYR A 14 -4.77 4.81 -1.46
N LEU A 15 -4.74 6.13 -1.61
CA LEU A 15 -4.21 7.06 -0.62
C LEU A 15 -5.34 7.94 -0.07
N THR A 16 -5.24 8.31 1.20
CA THR A 16 -6.21 9.17 1.88
C THR A 16 -5.48 10.13 2.81
N LEU A 17 -6.10 11.27 3.09
CA LEU A 17 -5.57 12.20 4.08
C LEU A 17 -5.87 11.71 5.49
N GLY A 18 -4.85 11.66 6.34
CA GLY A 18 -4.96 11.17 7.72
C GLY A 18 -5.91 11.99 8.59
N ASN A 19 -6.06 13.28 8.29
CA ASN A 19 -6.92 14.22 9.02
C ASN A 19 -8.42 14.10 8.66
N LEU A 20 -8.81 13.27 7.69
CA LEU A 20 -10.22 13.05 7.37
C LEU A 20 -10.90 12.19 8.45
N PRO A 21 -12.04 12.62 9.02
CA PRO A 21 -12.82 11.81 9.96
C PRO A 21 -13.17 10.43 9.39
N LYS A 22 -13.14 9.38 10.23
CA LYS A 22 -13.39 7.99 9.82
C LYS A 22 -14.73 7.81 9.09
N ASN A 23 -15.79 8.48 9.55
CA ASN A 23 -17.12 8.43 8.94
C ASN A 23 -17.17 9.06 7.54
N ILE A 24 -16.29 10.04 7.26
CA ILE A 24 -16.16 10.65 5.93
C ILE A 24 -15.29 9.77 5.04
N ARG A 25 -14.14 9.31 5.55
CA ARG A 25 -13.18 8.47 4.83
C ARG A 25 -13.78 7.16 4.30
N ARG A 26 -14.76 6.61 5.02
CA ARG A 26 -15.47 5.36 4.65
C ARG A 26 -16.65 5.56 3.70
N LYS A 27 -17.02 6.80 3.35
CA LYS A 27 -18.12 7.09 2.42
C LYS A 27 -17.58 7.25 1.00
N PRO A 28 -17.84 6.32 0.07
CA PRO A 28 -17.34 6.42 -1.31
C PRO A 28 -17.79 7.70 -2.02
N SER A 29 -19.01 8.17 -1.72
CA SER A 29 -19.58 9.40 -2.28
C SER A 29 -18.86 10.69 -1.88
N ARG A 30 -17.96 10.64 -0.89
CA ARG A 30 -17.19 11.80 -0.41
C ARG A 30 -15.79 11.89 -1.00
N GLN A 31 -15.39 10.94 -1.87
CA GLN A 31 -14.11 10.95 -2.58
C GLN A 31 -12.90 11.21 -1.66
N GLY A 32 -12.95 10.75 -0.41
CA GLY A 32 -11.87 10.95 0.57
C GLY A 32 -10.63 10.10 0.32
N GLN A 33 -10.58 9.36 -0.79
CA GLN A 33 -9.47 8.51 -1.19
C GLN A 33 -9.19 8.71 -2.67
N ILE A 34 -7.91 8.71 -3.05
CA ILE A 34 -7.45 8.80 -4.43
C ILE A 34 -6.73 7.50 -4.81
N LEU A 35 -6.96 7.02 -6.04
CA LEU A 35 -6.22 5.87 -6.58
C LEU A 35 -4.81 6.33 -6.99
N LEU A 36 -3.78 5.74 -6.40
CA LEU A 36 -2.38 5.99 -6.79
C LEU A 36 -1.95 5.12 -7.97
N GLY A 37 -2.44 3.88 -8.02
CA GLY A 37 -2.04 2.95 -9.06
C GLY A 37 -2.45 1.52 -8.74
N TYR A 38 -1.95 0.60 -9.57
CA TYR A 38 -2.22 -0.83 -9.45
C TYR A 38 -0.91 -1.59 -9.24
N LEU A 39 -0.91 -2.49 -8.27
CA LEU A 39 0.22 -3.37 -8.02
C LEU A 39 0.23 -4.54 -9.00
N PRO A 40 1.42 -4.94 -9.50
CA PRO A 40 1.57 -6.15 -10.29
C PRO A 40 1.26 -7.39 -9.44
N THR A 41 0.45 -8.30 -9.98
CA THR A 41 0.18 -9.60 -9.35
C THR A 41 0.71 -10.74 -10.23
N THR A 42 1.21 -11.81 -9.61
CA THR A 42 1.70 -13.02 -10.32
C THR A 42 0.61 -13.77 -11.08
N LYS A 43 -0.66 -13.44 -10.81
CA LYS A 43 -1.81 -13.99 -11.53
C LYS A 43 -2.08 -13.24 -12.84
N LEU A 44 -1.37 -12.15 -13.10
CA LEU A 44 -1.38 -11.51 -14.41
C LEU A 44 -0.38 -12.23 -15.32
N ASP A 45 -0.86 -12.67 -16.48
CA ASP A 45 -0.03 -13.11 -17.61
C ASP A 45 0.72 -11.93 -18.26
N LEU A 46 1.29 -11.01 -17.46
CA LEU A 46 2.21 -10.02 -17.98
C LEU A 46 3.58 -10.67 -18.16
N PRO A 47 4.29 -10.41 -19.27
CA PRO A 47 5.63 -10.95 -19.51
C PRO A 47 6.62 -10.67 -18.36
N THR A 48 6.41 -9.58 -17.63
CA THR A 48 7.28 -9.09 -16.55
C THR A 48 6.97 -9.65 -15.17
N THR A 49 5.83 -10.32 -14.96
CA THR A 49 5.40 -10.82 -13.63
C THR A 49 5.37 -12.33 -13.50
N LYS A 50 5.60 -13.06 -14.60
CA LYS A 50 5.74 -14.52 -14.59
C LYS A 50 7.06 -14.92 -13.95
N LEU A 51 6.98 -15.44 -12.72
CA LEU A 51 8.13 -16.01 -11.99
C LEU A 51 8.24 -17.53 -12.23
N ASP A 52 7.85 -18.01 -13.41
CA ASP A 52 7.81 -19.44 -13.75
C ASP A 52 9.20 -20.08 -13.72
N HIS A 53 10.23 -19.29 -14.00
CA HIS A 53 11.64 -19.70 -13.92
C HIS A 53 12.14 -19.88 -12.47
N VAL A 54 11.44 -19.33 -11.48
CA VAL A 54 11.79 -19.47 -10.06
C VAL A 54 11.06 -20.67 -9.47
N THR A 55 11.76 -21.81 -9.46
CA THR A 55 11.24 -23.09 -8.93
C THR A 55 11.15 -23.10 -7.41
N ASN A 56 12.01 -22.35 -6.72
CA ASN A 56 12.00 -22.24 -5.27
C ASN A 56 10.88 -21.31 -4.76
N ILE A 57 9.96 -21.85 -3.98
CA ILE A 57 8.79 -21.15 -3.43
C ILE A 57 9.19 -19.96 -2.54
N GLU A 58 10.19 -20.12 -1.68
CA GLU A 58 10.66 -19.04 -0.79
C GLU A 58 11.32 -17.90 -1.56
N SER A 59 12.10 -18.25 -2.59
CA SER A 59 12.70 -17.26 -3.49
C SER A 59 11.62 -16.48 -4.22
N ARG A 60 10.59 -17.16 -4.75
CA ARG A 60 9.44 -16.53 -5.40
C ARG A 60 8.70 -15.59 -4.46
N ARG A 61 8.45 -16.00 -3.21
CA ARG A 61 7.79 -15.18 -2.18
C ARG A 61 8.60 -13.91 -1.87
N ARG A 62 9.93 -14.04 -1.74
CA ARG A 62 10.83 -12.90 -1.51
C ARG A 62 10.83 -11.93 -2.70
N SER A 63 10.94 -12.44 -3.92
CA SER A 63 10.90 -11.60 -5.12
C SER A 63 9.59 -10.82 -5.23
N MET A 64 8.47 -11.44 -4.88
CA MET A 64 7.17 -10.74 -4.84
C MET A 64 7.09 -9.66 -3.77
N ALA A 65 7.63 -9.92 -2.58
CA ALA A 65 7.72 -8.90 -1.55
C ALA A 65 8.61 -7.73 -2.01
N ASN A 66 9.76 -8.01 -2.61
CA ASN A 66 10.65 -6.97 -3.15
C ASN A 66 9.98 -6.15 -4.24
N LEU A 67 9.25 -6.80 -5.15
CA LEU A 67 8.50 -6.11 -6.20
C LEU A 67 7.43 -5.19 -5.61
N PHE A 68 6.66 -5.68 -4.63
CA PHE A 68 5.68 -4.87 -3.90
C PHE A 68 6.34 -3.61 -3.29
N HIS A 69 7.44 -3.78 -2.56
CA HIS A 69 8.16 -2.68 -1.92
C HIS A 69 8.76 -1.70 -2.93
N ALA A 70 9.29 -2.20 -4.05
CA ALA A 70 9.79 -1.36 -5.14
C ALA A 70 8.67 -0.52 -5.77
N CYS A 71 7.51 -1.12 -6.04
CA CYS A 71 6.34 -0.40 -6.56
C CYS A 71 5.83 0.66 -5.58
N MET A 72 5.71 0.31 -4.29
CA MET A 72 5.28 1.26 -3.26
C MET A 72 6.27 2.43 -3.12
N LYS A 73 7.58 2.15 -3.12
CA LYS A 73 8.61 3.20 -3.11
C LYS A 73 8.51 4.11 -4.33
N HIS A 74 8.31 3.54 -5.52
CA HIS A 74 8.17 4.32 -6.75
C HIS A 74 6.92 5.22 -6.72
N MET A 75 5.76 4.68 -6.33
CA MET A 75 4.50 5.45 -6.26
C MET A 75 4.56 6.58 -5.23
N LEU A 76 5.31 6.39 -4.14
CA LEU A 76 5.37 7.34 -3.03
C LEU A 76 6.60 8.25 -3.08
N SER A 77 7.51 8.08 -4.04
CA SER A 77 8.73 8.90 -4.14
C SER A 77 8.46 10.42 -4.17
N PRO A 78 7.38 10.94 -4.79
CA PRO A 78 7.12 12.38 -4.74
C PRO A 78 6.83 12.91 -3.32
N LEU A 79 6.35 12.05 -2.42
CA LEU A 79 6.10 12.42 -1.01
C LEU A 79 7.40 12.59 -0.23
N GLU A 80 8.49 11.94 -0.62
CA GLU A 80 9.77 12.09 0.09
C GLU A 80 10.28 13.53 -0.03
N GLN A 81 10.32 14.06 -1.26
CA GLN A 81 10.71 15.45 -1.52
C GLN A 81 9.71 16.43 -0.91
N ALA A 82 8.40 16.19 -1.13
CA ALA A 82 7.35 17.07 -0.60
C ALA A 82 7.35 17.13 0.93
N GLY A 83 7.67 16.02 1.60
CA GLY A 83 7.78 15.96 3.06
C GLY A 83 9.04 16.65 3.62
N GLN A 84 10.10 16.81 2.81
CA GLN A 84 11.33 17.50 3.20
C GLN A 84 11.27 19.00 2.92
N ASP A 85 10.91 19.37 1.70
CA ASP A 85 10.91 20.77 1.24
C ASP A 85 9.62 21.50 1.59
N GLY A 86 8.54 20.76 1.80
CA GLY A 86 7.21 21.29 1.92
C GLY A 86 6.60 21.65 0.57
N VAL A 87 5.27 21.66 0.52
CA VAL A 87 4.48 22.04 -0.66
C VAL A 87 3.37 23.00 -0.26
N ILE A 88 3.03 23.94 -1.12
CA ILE A 88 1.92 24.85 -0.88
C ILE A 88 0.62 24.11 -1.19
N LEU A 89 -0.24 23.97 -0.17
CA LEU A 89 -1.59 23.42 -0.30
C LEU A 89 -2.62 24.47 0.08
N VAL A 90 -3.67 24.59 -0.74
CA VAL A 90 -4.83 25.44 -0.45
C VAL A 90 -5.82 24.64 0.39
N SER A 91 -6.12 25.17 1.57
CA SER A 91 -7.07 24.57 2.50
C SER A 91 -8.52 24.87 2.10
N GLY A 92 -9.48 24.19 2.73
CA GLY A 92 -10.92 24.40 2.44
C GLY A 92 -11.43 25.79 2.84
N ASP A 93 -10.67 26.53 3.66
CA ASP A 93 -10.90 27.94 4.03
C ASP A 93 -10.33 28.92 2.98
N GLY A 94 -9.69 28.42 1.91
CA GLY A 94 -9.03 29.22 0.88
C GLY A 94 -7.61 29.68 1.25
N ALA A 95 -7.14 29.39 2.47
CA ALA A 95 -5.80 29.78 2.89
C ALA A 95 -4.72 28.87 2.27
N ALA A 96 -3.68 29.46 1.71
CA ALA A 96 -2.49 28.76 1.27
C ALA A 96 -1.55 28.49 2.45
N ARG A 97 -1.16 27.23 2.66
CA ARG A 97 -0.28 26.82 3.75
C ARG A 97 0.87 25.99 3.20
N VAL A 98 2.08 26.18 3.74
CA VAL A 98 3.20 25.26 3.50
C VAL A 98 2.96 24.02 4.33
N CYS A 99 2.81 22.88 3.66
CA CYS A 99 2.50 21.59 4.26
C CYS A 99 3.61 20.61 3.96
N PHE A 100 3.95 19.79 4.95
CA PHE A 100 4.98 18.74 4.85
C PHE A 100 4.29 17.38 4.89
N PRO A 101 3.75 16.88 3.76
CA PRO A 101 3.04 15.62 3.74
C PRO A 101 4.00 14.46 4.05
N ILE A 102 3.58 13.59 4.97
CA ILE A 102 4.30 12.38 5.34
C ILE A 102 3.40 11.16 5.20
N LEU A 103 3.96 10.02 4.81
CA LEU A 103 3.25 8.75 4.86
C LEU A 103 3.13 8.31 6.34
N ALA A 104 1.94 8.48 6.92
CA ALA A 104 1.73 8.20 8.34
C ALA A 104 1.44 6.72 8.65
N SER A 105 0.68 6.03 7.79
CA SER A 105 0.24 4.65 8.06
C SER A 105 -0.16 3.91 6.80
N TYR A 106 0.07 2.60 6.79
CA TYR A 106 -0.50 1.68 5.80
C TYR A 106 -1.68 0.93 6.41
N VAL A 107 -2.86 1.02 5.79
CA VAL A 107 -4.06 0.32 6.24
C VAL A 107 -4.26 -0.90 5.36
N GLY A 108 -4.13 -2.08 5.93
CA GLY A 108 -4.39 -3.35 5.26
C GLY A 108 -4.91 -4.40 6.22
N ASP A 109 -5.39 -5.52 5.69
CA ASP A 109 -5.71 -6.70 6.48
C ASP A 109 -4.43 -7.41 6.97
N TYR A 110 -4.58 -8.52 7.71
CA TYR A 110 -3.43 -9.19 8.32
C TYR A 110 -2.37 -9.65 7.30
N PRO A 111 -2.72 -10.36 6.20
CA PRO A 111 -1.77 -10.69 5.14
C PRO A 111 -1.04 -9.47 4.55
N GLU A 112 -1.76 -8.37 4.29
CA GLU A 112 -1.17 -7.14 3.74
C GLU A 112 -0.22 -6.47 4.74
N GLN A 113 -0.59 -6.40 6.02
CA GLN A 113 0.28 -5.87 7.06
C GLN A 113 1.56 -6.68 7.19
N VAL A 114 1.46 -8.02 7.17
CA VAL A 114 2.62 -8.93 7.22
C VAL A 114 3.55 -8.71 6.02
N LEU A 115 3.00 -8.49 4.82
CA LEU A 115 3.77 -8.18 3.62
C LEU A 115 4.52 -6.84 3.75
N VAL A 116 3.81 -5.79 4.20
CA VAL A 116 4.36 -4.44 4.35
C VAL A 116 5.44 -4.38 5.43
N THR A 117 5.24 -5.04 6.56
CA THR A 117 6.22 -5.02 7.66
C THR A 117 7.31 -6.08 7.52
N LEU A 118 7.30 -6.87 6.45
CA LEU A 118 8.20 -8.01 6.25
C LEU A 118 8.17 -9.00 7.43
N THR A 119 7.04 -9.09 8.12
CA THR A 119 6.86 -9.97 9.28
C THR A 119 6.64 -11.40 8.81
N LYS A 120 6.94 -12.39 9.67
CA LYS A 120 6.60 -13.80 9.40
C LYS A 120 5.12 -14.03 9.68
N SER A 121 4.42 -14.71 8.77
CA SER A 121 3.04 -15.14 9.00
C SER A 121 2.90 -15.92 10.32
N GLY A 122 1.81 -15.66 11.05
CA GLY A 122 1.58 -16.16 12.41
C GLY A 122 2.10 -15.23 13.51
N ARG A 123 2.83 -14.16 13.19
CA ARG A 123 3.26 -13.14 14.16
C ARG A 123 2.46 -11.85 14.03
N CYS A 124 2.37 -11.10 15.12
CA CYS A 124 1.80 -9.76 15.11
C CYS A 124 2.80 -8.78 14.49
N PRO A 125 2.40 -7.97 13.47
CA PRO A 125 3.27 -6.96 12.88
C PRO A 125 3.39 -5.70 13.75
N ILE A 126 2.59 -5.58 14.81
CA ILE A 126 2.49 -4.39 15.66
C ILE A 126 3.11 -4.61 17.04
N CYS A 127 2.94 -5.80 17.63
CA CYS A 127 3.41 -6.06 18.99
C CYS A 127 4.57 -7.08 19.02
N PRO A 128 5.50 -6.95 19.98
CA PRO A 128 6.60 -7.91 20.17
C PRO A 128 6.15 -9.19 20.90
N ALA A 129 4.85 -9.38 21.12
CA ALA A 129 4.35 -10.49 21.91
C ALA A 129 4.75 -11.83 21.26
N PRO A 130 5.24 -12.80 22.07
CA PRO A 130 5.50 -14.14 21.58
C PRO A 130 4.18 -14.77 21.10
N GLN A 131 4.28 -15.64 20.12
CA GLN A 131 3.14 -16.41 19.66
C GLN A 131 2.67 -17.30 20.82
N GLU A 132 1.41 -17.15 21.25
CA GLU A 132 0.80 -18.11 22.17
C GLU A 132 0.78 -19.48 21.50
N LYS A 133 1.28 -20.49 22.23
CA LYS A 133 1.46 -21.86 21.74
C LYS A 133 0.14 -22.60 21.62
#